data_AF-A0AAE7JAC8-F1
#
_entry.id   AF-A0AAE7JAC8-F1
#
_cell.length_a   1.000
_cell.length_b   1.000
_cell.length_c   1.000
_cell.angle_alpha   90.00
_cell.angle_beta   90.00
_cell.angle_gamma   90.00
#
_symmetry.space_group_name_H-M   'P 1'
#
loop_
_entity.id
_entity.type
_entity.pdbx_description
1 polymer ?
#
loop_
_entity_poly.entity_id
_entity_poly.type
_entity_poly.pdbx_seq_one_letter_code
_entity_poly.pdbx_strand_id
1 'polypeptide(L)' 'MTRSHFVAPLLIARAPQRITITIPLHVYEQIAKRSTQEGRSMSNLAAFLLERAAFG' A
#
# COMPACT_ATOMS: atom_id res chain seq x y z
N MET A 1 40.86 -20.68 -12.03
CA MET A 1 39.49 -20.43 -12.53
C MET A 1 38.59 -20.16 -11.34
N THR A 2 38.54 -18.91 -10.88
CA THR A 2 37.81 -18.52 -9.66
C THR A 2 36.54 -17.82 -10.11
N ARG A 3 35.38 -18.50 -9.95
CA ARG A 3 34.07 -17.90 -10.25
C ARG A 3 33.82 -16.79 -9.23
N SER A 4 34.03 -15.55 -9.67
CA SER A 4 33.60 -14.35 -8.95
C SER A 4 32.07 -14.37 -8.84
N HIS A 5 31.56 -14.62 -7.63
CA HIS A 5 30.15 -14.44 -7.32
C HIS A 5 29.85 -12.94 -7.31
N PHE A 6 29.30 -12.45 -8.41
CA PHE A 6 28.75 -11.10 -8.48
C PHE A 6 27.45 -11.08 -7.65
N VAL A 7 27.57 -10.72 -6.37
CA VAL A 7 26.40 -10.41 -5.55
C VAL A 7 25.92 -9.05 -6.02
N ALA A 8 24.93 -9.04 -6.91
CA ALA A 8 24.21 -7.81 -7.23
C ALA A 8 23.74 -7.22 -5.89
N PRO A 9 24.02 -5.93 -5.60
CA PRO A 9 23.45 -5.31 -4.42
C PRO A 9 21.94 -5.48 -4.55
N LEU A 10 21.32 -6.08 -3.54
CA LEU A 10 19.87 -6.13 -3.40
C LEU A 10 19.41 -4.68 -3.48
N LEU A 11 19.00 -4.25 -4.68
CA LEU A 11 18.13 -3.12 -4.85
C LEU A 11 16.86 -3.55 -4.14
N ILE A 12 16.79 -3.28 -2.83
CA ILE A 12 15.55 -3.24 -2.07
C ILE A 12 14.82 -2.01 -2.62
N ALA A 13 14.37 -2.11 -3.87
CA ALA A 13 13.22 -1.36 -4.31
C ALA A 13 12.13 -1.76 -3.32
N ARG A 14 11.70 -0.81 -2.50
CA ARG A 14 10.65 -1.00 -1.48
C ARG A 14 9.37 -1.37 -2.21
N ALA A 15 9.24 -2.64 -2.56
CA ALA A 15 8.09 -3.15 -3.29
C ALA A 15 6.84 -2.94 -2.42
N PRO A 16 5.70 -2.57 -3.03
CA PRO A 16 4.44 -2.46 -2.30
C PRO A 16 4.16 -3.75 -1.51
N GLN A 17 3.94 -3.60 -0.20
CA GLN A 17 3.56 -4.71 0.67
C GLN A 17 2.04 -4.80 0.74
N ARG A 18 1.46 -5.94 0.37
CA ARG A 18 0.01 -6.16 0.45
C ARG A 18 -0.36 -6.62 1.85
N ILE A 19 -1.18 -5.84 2.53
CA ILE A 19 -1.80 -6.22 3.80
C ILE A 19 -3.30 -6.45 3.60
N THR A 20 -3.88 -7.36 4.38
CA THR A 20 -5.33 -7.57 4.46
C THR A 20 -5.76 -7.24 5.88
N ILE A 21 -6.76 -6.38 6.01
CA ILE A 21 -7.29 -5.96 7.32
C ILE A 21 -8.81 -6.14 7.33
N THR A 22 -9.36 -6.47 8.49
CA THR A 22 -10.80 -6.42 8.73
C THR A 22 -11.13 -5.10 9.40
N ILE A 23 -12.13 -4.38 8.88
CA ILE A 23 -12.57 -3.08 9.41
C ILE A 23 -14.07 -3.11 9.68
N PRO A 24 -14.59 -2.22 10.56
CA PRO A 24 -16.03 -2.09 10.75
C PRO A 24 -16.76 -1.72 9.46
N LEU A 25 -18.00 -2.22 9.28
CA LEU A 25 -18.80 -1.99 8.07
C LEU A 25 -18.98 -0.50 7.75
N HIS A 26 -19.27 0.32 8.75
CA HIS A 26 -19.46 1.77 8.54
C HIS A 26 -18.19 2.44 8.00
N VAL A 27 -16.99 1.98 8.37
CA VAL A 27 -15.72 2.50 7.83
C VAL A 27 -15.58 2.12 6.36
N TYR A 28 -15.88 0.86 6.02
CA TYR A 28 -15.88 0.38 4.64
C TYR A 28 -16.82 1.23 3.75
N GLU A 29 -18.05 1.47 4.20
CA GLU A 29 -19.04 2.24 3.43
C GLU A 29 -18.58 3.68 3.17
N GLN A 30 -17.99 4.34 4.17
CA GLN A 30 -17.44 5.69 4.01
C GLN A 30 -16.27 5.71 3.02
N ILE A 31 -15.36 4.74 3.10
CA ILE A 31 -14.23 4.62 2.15
C ILE A 31 -14.76 4.35 0.73
N ALA A 32 -15.72 3.43 0.57
CA ALA A 32 -16.31 3.11 -0.71
C ALA A 32 -16.96 4.34 -1.34
N LYS A 33 -17.84 5.02 -0.61
CA LYS A 33 -18.51 6.26 -1.05
C LYS A 33 -17.50 7.31 -1.48
N ARG A 34 -16.51 7.58 -0.62
CA ARG A 34 -15.48 8.59 -0.89
C ARG A 34 -14.61 8.21 -2.09
N SER A 35 -14.27 6.93 -2.27
CA SER A 35 -13.48 6.46 -3.41
C SER A 35 -14.20 6.70 -4.74
N THR A 36 -15.52 6.47 -4.77
CA THR A 36 -16.36 6.77 -5.93
C THR A 36 -16.44 8.27 -6.19
N GLN A 37 -16.62 9.08 -5.15
CA GLN A 37 -16.67 10.55 -5.27
C GLN A 37 -15.34 11.15 -5.77
N GLU A 38 -14.20 10.61 -5.32
CA GLU A 38 -12.86 11.07 -5.74
C GLU A 38 -12.40 10.45 -7.07
N GLY A 39 -13.14 9.49 -7.63
CA GLY A 39 -12.75 8.81 -8.88
C GLY A 39 -11.47 7.98 -8.77
N ARG A 40 -11.16 7.46 -7.58
CA ARG A 40 -9.96 6.65 -7.30
C ARG A 40 -10.33 5.27 -6.75
N SER A 41 -9.42 4.30 -6.88
CA SER A 41 -9.68 2.98 -6.31
C SER A 41 -9.73 3.01 -4.77
N MET A 42 -10.53 2.13 -4.17
CA MET A 42 -10.60 2.00 -2.72
C MET A 42 -9.23 1.72 -2.08
N SER A 43 -8.40 0.88 -2.70
CA SER A 43 -7.07 0.56 -2.19
C SER A 43 -6.15 1.78 -2.20
N ASN A 44 -6.25 2.63 -3.22
CA ASN A 44 -5.47 3.86 -3.30
C ASN A 44 -5.92 4.90 -2.25
N LEU A 45 -7.24 5.05 -2.05
CA LEU A 45 -7.77 5.89 -0.98
C LEU A 45 -7.37 5.36 0.41
N ALA A 46 -7.50 4.06 0.64
CA ALA A 46 -7.12 3.42 1.90
C ALA A 46 -5.62 3.63 2.21
N ALA A 47 -4.75 3.46 1.22
CA ALA A 47 -3.32 3.72 1.37
C ALA A 47 -3.05 5.18 1.76
N PHE A 48 -3.68 6.14 1.08
CA PHE A 48 -3.56 7.57 1.40
C PHE A 48 -4.04 7.90 2.83
N LEU A 49 -5.18 7.33 3.25
CA LEU A 49 -5.71 7.56 4.60
C LEU A 49 -4.79 6.95 5.68
N LEU A 50 -4.26 5.75 5.44
CA LEU A 50 -3.32 5.09 6.34
C LEU A 50 -2.02 5.88 6.46
N GLU A 51 -1.46 6.33 5.34
CA GLU A 51 -0.23 7.14 5.32
C GLU A 51 -0.42 8.45 6.08
N ARG A 52 -1.54 9.15 5.83
CA ARG A 52 -1.89 10.38 6.54
C ARG A 52 -2.09 10.16 8.04
N ALA A 53 -2.67 9.04 8.46
CA ALA A 53 -2.86 8.75 9.88
C ALA A 53 -1.57 8.31 10.59
N ALA A 54 -0.64 7.66 9.87
CA ALA A 54 0.61 7.17 10.43
C ALA A 54 1.71 8.24 10.50
N PHE A 55 1.73 9.19 9.56
CA PHE A 55 2.81 10.16 9.40
C PHE A 55 2.37 11.63 9.35
N GLY A 56 1.05 11.90 9.42
CA GLY A 56 0.47 13.23 9.32
C GLY A 56 -0.19 13.74 10.59
#